data_AF-A0A9P1DW07-F1
#
_entry.id   AF-A0A9P1DW07-F1
#
_cell.length_a   1.000
_cell.length_b   1.000
_cell.length_c   1.000
_cell.angle_alpha   90.00
_cell.angle_beta   90.00
_cell.angle_gamma   90.00
#
_symmetry.space_group_name_H-M   'P 1'
#
loop_
_entity.id
_entity.type
_entity.pdbx_description
1 polymer ?
#
loop_
_entity_poly.entity_id
_entity_poly.type
_entity_poly.pdbx_seq_one_letter_code
_entity_poly.pdbx_strand_id
1 'polypeptide(L)'
;MSRAAELGVNEEPRSFKAEVWDQTCLALPICAGLLSTQVVNTVSTVLVGHLGARDLAAVGLAVSLANVTGYSVIVGVATTLGTTAGQAFGARHFQEVSLGLQRCVLLCCALLILVGAMWFHSHRLLLLVGQEEIIAAMAAKYLRILFPGLCCFMVTQCLQLWLAAQRVTGIQASSGALLALVHLPLCWYLVDHLGYLGAAIATSAGNFLRMLWVIFKTCRALRDLENSWQGLSKLALRG
;
A
#
# COMPACT_ATOMS: atom_id res chain seq x y z
N MET A 1 6.38 -33.83 38.23
CA MET A 1 5.48 -32.69 37.92
C MET A 1 6.16 -31.46 38.51
N SER A 2 6.77 -30.54 37.77
CA SER A 2 6.21 -29.77 36.67
C SER A 2 7.32 -29.35 35.69
N ARG A 3 7.10 -29.64 34.40
CA ARG A 3 7.96 -29.40 33.23
C ARG A 3 8.00 -27.91 32.82
N ALA A 4 7.79 -27.01 33.79
CA ALA A 4 7.67 -25.56 33.58
C ALA A 4 8.92 -24.76 34.02
N ALA A 5 9.89 -25.41 34.66
CA ALA A 5 11.12 -24.75 35.15
C ALA A 5 12.31 -24.84 34.17
N GLU A 6 12.22 -25.61 33.09
CA GLU A 6 13.30 -25.78 32.09
C GLU A 6 13.18 -24.85 30.88
N LEU A 7 12.17 -23.98 30.83
CA LEU A 7 11.97 -23.01 29.73
C LEU A 7 12.53 -21.61 30.04
N GLY A 8 13.34 -21.49 31.09
CA GLY A 8 14.22 -20.35 31.33
C GLY A 8 15.36 -20.34 30.32
N VAL A 9 15.03 -19.99 29.07
CA VAL A 9 15.83 -19.23 28.10
C VAL A 9 17.34 -19.24 28.36
N ASN A 10 17.99 -20.36 28.01
CA ASN A 10 19.38 -20.34 27.54
C ASN A 10 19.34 -20.13 26.02
N GLU A 11 18.91 -18.96 25.57
CA GLU A 11 19.25 -18.53 24.21
C GLU A 11 20.67 -17.97 24.29
N GLU A 12 21.67 -18.73 23.82
CA GLU A 12 22.97 -18.12 23.54
C GLU A 12 22.73 -16.87 22.67
N PRO A 13 23.35 -15.73 22.99
CA PRO A 13 23.16 -14.52 22.23
C PRO A 13 23.52 -14.82 20.77
N ARG A 14 22.52 -14.74 19.88
CA ARG A 14 22.73 -14.93 18.44
C ARG A 14 23.92 -14.07 18.02
N SER A 15 24.85 -14.68 17.28
CA SER A 15 26.01 -13.96 16.74
C SER A 15 25.53 -12.70 16.03
N PHE A 16 26.12 -11.55 16.39
CA PHE A 16 25.77 -10.25 15.80
C PHE A 16 25.74 -10.29 14.26
N LYS A 17 26.67 -11.04 13.65
CA LYS A 17 26.71 -11.24 12.20
C LYS A 17 25.46 -11.94 11.65
N ALA A 18 24.95 -12.95 12.35
CA ALA A 18 23.76 -13.68 11.95
C ALA A 18 22.49 -12.82 12.06
N GLU A 19 22.41 -11.99 13.11
CA GLU A 19 21.30 -11.06 13.28
C GLU A 19 21.29 -9.97 12.20
N VAL A 20 22.44 -9.36 11.91
CA VAL A 20 22.59 -8.39 10.81
C VAL A 20 22.20 -9.01 9.46
N TRP A 21 22.59 -10.27 9.23
CA TRP A 21 22.24 -10.99 8.00
C TRP A 21 20.73 -11.21 7.88
N ASP A 22 20.07 -11.68 8.94
CA ASP A 22 18.61 -11.92 8.95
C ASP A 22 17.84 -10.62 8.67
N GLN A 23 18.21 -9.52 9.35
CA GLN A 23 17.60 -8.21 9.13
C GLN A 23 17.81 -7.70 7.70
N THR A 24 19.00 -7.88 7.14
CA THR A 24 19.31 -7.47 5.77
C THR A 24 18.47 -8.27 4.76
N CYS A 25 18.34 -9.59 4.95
CA CYS A 25 17.52 -10.44 4.09
C CYS A 25 16.03 -10.07 4.13
N LEU A 26 15.52 -9.56 5.26
CA LEU A 26 14.14 -9.06 5.36
C LEU A 26 13.96 -7.68 4.74
N ALA A 27 14.94 -6.79 4.92
CA ALA A 27 14.89 -5.41 4.44
C ALA A 27 15.03 -5.31 2.92
N LEU A 28 15.90 -6.12 2.30
CA LEU A 28 16.18 -6.07 0.87
C LEU A 28 14.91 -6.19 -0.01
N PRO A 29 14.03 -7.18 0.17
CA PRO A 29 12.77 -7.29 -0.59
C PRO A 29 11.83 -6.09 -0.40
N ILE A 30 11.78 -5.54 0.82
CA ILE A 30 10.93 -4.38 1.14
C ILE A 30 11.44 -3.16 0.37
N CYS A 31 12.74 -2.87 0.48
CA CYS A 31 13.39 -1.78 -0.22
C CYS A 31 13.21 -1.90 -1.74
N ALA A 32 13.42 -3.09 -2.30
CA ALA A 32 13.23 -3.34 -3.73
C ALA A 32 11.80 -3.02 -4.17
N GLY A 33 10.77 -3.48 -3.43
CA GLY A 33 9.37 -3.20 -3.76
C GLY A 33 8.99 -1.70 -3.64
N LEU A 34 9.55 -0.99 -2.66
CA LEU A 34 9.34 0.45 -2.49
C LEU A 34 9.98 1.23 -3.65
N LEU A 35 11.22 0.89 -4.02
CA LEU A 35 11.92 1.49 -5.15
C LEU A 35 11.16 1.29 -6.46
N SER A 36 10.63 0.09 -6.72
CA SER A 36 9.80 -0.16 -7.91
C SER A 36 8.59 0.77 -7.97
N THR A 37 7.95 1.02 -6.82
CA THR A 37 6.80 1.93 -6.73
C THR A 37 7.21 3.38 -7.02
N GLN A 38 8.36 3.82 -6.51
CA GLN A 38 8.89 5.16 -6.78
C GLN A 38 9.26 5.36 -8.24
N VAL A 39 9.90 4.36 -8.87
CA VAL A 39 10.22 4.40 -10.31
C VAL A 39 8.96 4.57 -11.15
N VAL A 40 7.92 3.81 -10.84
CA VAL A 40 6.62 3.87 -11.51
C VAL A 40 5.99 5.27 -11.41
N ASN A 41 5.99 5.87 -10.21
CA ASN A 41 5.47 7.22 -10.00
C ASN A 41 6.27 8.29 -10.77
N THR A 42 7.61 8.17 -10.77
CA THR A 42 8.49 9.07 -11.50
C THR A 42 8.25 8.99 -12.99
N VAL A 43 8.16 7.79 -13.57
CA VAL A 43 7.93 7.62 -15.01
C VAL A 43 6.58 8.19 -15.42
N SER A 44 5.50 7.95 -14.66
CA SER A 44 4.21 8.58 -14.95
C SER A 44 4.28 10.10 -14.97
N THR A 45 5.02 10.70 -14.04
CA THR A 45 5.19 12.16 -13.97
C THR A 45 6.00 12.69 -15.16
N VAL A 46 7.07 12.00 -15.54
CA VAL A 46 7.90 12.35 -16.72
C VAL A 46 7.08 12.28 -18.00
N LEU A 47 6.29 11.22 -18.19
CA LEU A 47 5.44 11.05 -19.37
C LEU A 47 4.38 12.16 -19.49
N VAL A 48 3.74 12.52 -18.38
CA VAL A 48 2.81 13.67 -18.36
C VAL A 48 3.55 14.98 -18.62
N GLY A 49 4.78 15.12 -18.15
CA GLY A 49 5.63 16.28 -18.40
C GLY A 49 5.85 16.58 -19.88
N HIS A 50 5.91 15.55 -20.73
CA HIS A 50 6.03 15.72 -22.19
C HIS A 50 4.78 16.31 -22.85
N LEU A 51 3.61 16.23 -22.22
CA LEU A 51 2.37 16.83 -22.75
C LEU A 51 2.35 18.36 -22.61
N GLY A 52 3.11 18.90 -21.65
CA GLY A 52 3.27 20.33 -21.44
C GLY A 52 3.17 20.73 -19.97
N ALA A 53 3.60 21.97 -19.70
CA ALA A 53 3.67 22.51 -18.34
C ALA A 53 2.31 22.55 -17.63
N ARG A 54 1.22 22.77 -18.37
CA ARG A 54 -0.13 22.84 -17.82
C ARG A 54 -0.63 21.48 -17.32
N ASP A 55 -0.47 20.42 -18.11
CA ASP A 55 -0.84 19.06 -17.71
C ASP A 55 -0.01 18.61 -16.50
N LEU A 56 1.29 18.88 -16.54
CA LEU A 56 2.19 18.58 -15.43
C LEU A 56 1.81 19.31 -14.14
N ALA A 57 1.45 20.59 -14.22
CA ALA A 57 1.03 21.36 -13.04
C ALA A 57 -0.27 20.79 -12.43
N ALA A 58 -1.26 20.48 -13.26
CA ALA A 58 -2.51 19.89 -12.79
C ALA A 58 -2.32 18.48 -12.19
N VAL A 59 -1.55 17.61 -12.84
CA VAL A 59 -1.25 16.27 -12.33
C VAL A 59 -0.38 16.35 -11.08
N GLY A 60 0.62 17.22 -11.04
CA GLY A 60 1.45 17.45 -9.85
C GLY A 60 0.61 17.84 -8.65
N LEU A 61 -0.31 18.80 -8.81
CA LEU A 61 -1.25 19.20 -7.77
C LEU A 61 -2.14 18.04 -7.32
N ALA A 62 -2.69 17.28 -8.27
CA ALA A 62 -3.51 16.10 -7.97
C ALA A 62 -2.74 15.02 -7.21
N VAL A 63 -1.52 14.69 -7.65
CA VAL A 63 -0.66 13.69 -7.01
C VAL A 63 -0.23 14.15 -5.61
N SER A 64 0.10 15.43 -5.42
CA SER A 64 0.38 15.99 -4.09
C SER A 64 -0.82 15.86 -3.16
N LEU A 65 -2.02 16.24 -3.62
CA LEU A 65 -3.24 16.08 -2.82
C LEU A 65 -3.50 14.60 -2.52
N ALA A 66 -3.31 13.72 -3.50
CA ALA A 66 -3.51 12.28 -3.34
C ALA A 66 -2.54 11.67 -2.32
N ASN A 67 -1.27 12.08 -2.34
CA ASN A 67 -0.25 11.64 -1.41
C ASN A 67 -0.61 12.01 0.02
N VAL A 68 -0.87 13.29 0.27
CA VAL A 68 -1.14 13.80 1.63
C VAL A 68 -2.44 13.22 2.19
N THR A 69 -3.49 13.20 1.37
CA THR A 69 -4.84 12.93 1.89
C THR A 69 -5.27 11.47 1.77
N GLY A 70 -4.73 10.73 0.80
CA GLY A 70 -5.08 9.33 0.55
C GLY A 70 -3.96 8.37 0.96
N TYR A 71 -2.84 8.41 0.22
CA TYR A 71 -1.76 7.43 0.39
C TYR A 71 -1.13 7.48 1.78
N SER A 72 -0.81 8.66 2.32
CA SER A 72 -0.23 8.81 3.65
C SER A 72 -1.13 8.32 4.77
N VAL A 73 -2.45 8.52 4.65
CA VAL A 73 -3.43 8.03 5.63
C VAL A 73 -3.44 6.50 5.67
N ILE A 74 -3.53 5.87 4.49
CA ILE A 74 -3.48 4.40 4.36
C ILE A 74 -2.17 3.85 4.91
N VAL A 75 -1.04 4.42 4.50
CA VAL A 75 0.29 3.98 4.94
C VAL A 75 0.43 4.14 6.45
N GLY A 76 -0.05 5.25 7.03
CA GLY A 76 -0.02 5.47 8.47
C GLY A 76 -0.74 4.37 9.26
N VAL A 77 -2.00 4.08 8.89
CA VAL A 77 -2.78 3.03 9.56
C VAL A 77 -2.17 1.64 9.35
N ALA A 78 -1.73 1.33 8.13
CA ALA A 78 -1.12 0.05 7.82
C ALA A 78 0.23 -0.15 8.54
N THR A 79 0.99 0.91 8.77
CA THR A 79 2.25 0.83 9.56
C THR A 79 1.96 0.47 11.01
N THR A 80 0.92 1.07 11.62
CA THR A 80 0.46 0.69 12.96
C THR A 80 0.05 -0.79 13.02
N LEU A 81 -0.62 -1.29 11.98
CA LEU A 81 -0.89 -2.73 11.85
C LEU A 81 0.40 -3.54 11.82
N GLY A 82 1.38 -3.17 11.00
CA GLY A 82 2.66 -3.87 10.92
C GLY A 82 3.37 -4.00 12.27
N THR A 83 3.38 -2.92 13.06
CA THR A 83 3.97 -2.92 14.41
C THR A 83 3.20 -3.82 15.37
N THR A 84 1.88 -3.64 15.49
CA THR A 84 1.05 -4.38 16.46
C THR A 84 0.93 -5.86 16.09
N ALA A 85 0.81 -6.18 14.80
CA ALA A 85 0.85 -7.56 14.30
C ALA A 85 2.23 -8.20 14.55
N GLY A 86 3.33 -7.46 14.38
CA GLY A 86 4.67 -7.99 14.64
C GLY A 86 4.88 -8.34 16.12
N GLN A 87 4.40 -7.49 17.03
CA GLN A 87 4.41 -7.77 18.47
C GLN A 87 3.54 -8.98 18.83
N ALA A 88 2.30 -9.03 18.34
CA ALA A 88 1.40 -10.14 18.58
C ALA A 88 1.93 -11.46 18.02
N PHE A 89 2.54 -11.43 16.82
CA PHE A 89 3.17 -12.58 16.20
C PHE A 89 4.37 -13.08 17.02
N GLY A 90 5.25 -12.19 17.49
CA GLY A 90 6.35 -12.53 18.38
C GLY A 90 5.89 -13.13 19.72
N ALA A 91 4.76 -12.65 20.26
CA ALA A 91 4.12 -13.18 21.46
C ALA A 91 3.27 -14.44 21.23
N ARG A 92 3.21 -14.97 19.99
CA ARG A 92 2.37 -16.11 19.57
C ARG A 92 0.86 -15.90 19.78
N HIS A 93 0.41 -14.65 19.84
CA HIS A 93 -1.00 -14.27 19.91
C HIS A 93 -1.61 -14.17 18.50
N PHE A 94 -1.71 -15.30 17.80
CA PHE A 94 -2.13 -15.33 16.38
C PHE A 94 -3.56 -14.84 16.13
N GLN A 95 -4.45 -14.96 17.11
CA GLN A 95 -5.79 -14.38 17.02
C GLN A 95 -5.73 -12.86 16.85
N GLU A 96 -4.90 -12.17 17.64
CA GLU A 96 -4.73 -10.72 17.54
C GLU A 96 -4.08 -10.29 16.21
N VAL A 97 -3.20 -11.13 15.65
CA VAL A 97 -2.64 -10.91 14.30
C VAL A 97 -3.76 -10.89 13.24
N SER A 98 -4.71 -11.82 13.32
CA SER A 98 -5.83 -11.88 12.37
C SER A 98 -6.85 -10.75 12.58
N LEU A 99 -7.15 -10.39 13.83
CA LEU A 99 -8.06 -9.30 14.18
C LEU A 99 -7.49 -7.93 13.81
N GLY A 100 -6.18 -7.75 13.98
CA GLY A 100 -5.47 -6.53 13.59
C GLY A 100 -5.71 -6.20 12.12
N LEU A 101 -5.57 -7.18 11.21
CA LEU A 101 -5.81 -6.97 9.78
C LEU A 101 -7.25 -6.53 9.50
N GLN A 102 -8.24 -7.19 10.13
CA GLN A 102 -9.65 -6.87 9.95
C GLN A 102 -9.98 -5.45 10.42
N ARG A 103 -9.51 -5.09 11.63
CA ARG A 103 -9.68 -3.73 12.20
C ARG A 103 -9.01 -2.67 11.33
N CYS A 104 -7.81 -2.95 10.84
CA CYS A 104 -7.09 -2.06 9.94
C CYS A 104 -7.86 -1.82 8.63
N VAL A 105 -8.35 -2.87 7.98
CA VAL A 105 -9.13 -2.76 6.74
C VAL A 105 -10.42 -1.98 6.97
N LEU A 106 -11.15 -2.25 8.06
CA LEU A 106 -12.38 -1.52 8.41
C LEU A 106 -12.11 -0.02 8.62
N LEU A 107 -11.06 0.32 9.37
CA LEU A 107 -10.66 1.71 9.61
C LEU A 107 -10.27 2.40 8.30
N CYS A 108 -9.46 1.74 7.45
CA CYS A 108 -9.09 2.25 6.15
C CYS A 108 -10.31 2.47 5.24
N CYS A 109 -11.29 1.55 5.23
CA CYS A 109 -12.53 1.73 4.49
C CYS A 109 -13.30 2.97 4.96
N ALA A 110 -13.42 3.18 6.27
CA ALA A 110 -14.07 4.36 6.83
C ALA A 110 -13.37 5.66 6.42
N LEU A 111 -12.03 5.68 6.48
CA LEU A 111 -11.23 6.84 6.06
C LEU A 111 -11.32 7.08 4.54
N LEU A 112 -11.37 6.02 3.72
CA LEU A 112 -11.53 6.13 2.27
C LEU A 112 -12.85 6.76 1.85
N ILE A 113 -13.92 6.60 2.65
CA ILE A 113 -15.19 7.30 2.38
C ILE A 113 -14.98 8.82 2.50
N LEU A 114 -14.25 9.28 3.54
CA LEU A 114 -13.94 10.70 3.72
C LEU A 114 -13.03 11.22 2.61
N VAL A 115 -11.98 10.47 2.26
CA VAL A 115 -11.05 10.81 1.18
C VAL A 115 -11.80 10.87 -0.16
N GLY A 116 -12.66 9.90 -0.44
CA GLY A 116 -13.47 9.84 -1.66
C GLY A 116 -14.42 11.02 -1.78
N ALA A 117 -15.11 11.38 -0.68
CA ALA A 117 -15.97 12.56 -0.65
C ALA A 117 -15.16 13.85 -0.94
N MET A 118 -13.98 13.99 -0.33
CA MET A 118 -13.10 15.13 -0.56
C MET A 118 -12.55 15.16 -1.99
N TRP A 119 -12.12 14.04 -2.57
CA TRP A 119 -11.64 13.97 -3.96
C TRP A 119 -12.77 14.23 -4.96
N PHE A 120 -13.99 13.80 -4.68
CA PHE A 120 -15.14 14.08 -5.53
C PHE A 120 -15.42 15.60 -5.60
N HIS A 121 -15.28 16.31 -4.49
CA HIS A 121 -15.45 17.77 -4.38
C HIS A 121 -14.14 18.57 -4.57
N SER A 122 -13.05 17.91 -4.94
CA SER A 122 -11.72 18.52 -5.04
C SER A 122 -11.66 19.76 -5.93
N HIS A 123 -12.43 19.81 -7.01
CA HIS A 123 -12.51 21.00 -7.87
C HIS A 123 -12.84 22.26 -7.06
N ARG A 124 -13.93 22.23 -6.27
CA ARG A 124 -14.34 23.37 -5.44
C ARG A 124 -13.31 23.68 -4.35
N LEU A 125 -12.75 22.65 -3.73
CA LEU A 125 -11.71 22.81 -2.71
C LEU A 125 -10.47 23.51 -3.27
N LEU A 126 -10.05 23.15 -4.49
CA LEU A 126 -8.90 23.76 -5.15
C LEU A 126 -9.17 25.23 -5.51
N LEU A 127 -10.39 25.57 -5.97
CA LEU A 127 -10.78 26.96 -6.19
C LEU A 127 -10.77 27.78 -4.90
N LEU A 128 -11.21 27.22 -3.78
CA LEU A 128 -11.17 27.88 -2.47
C LEU A 128 -9.75 28.18 -1.99
N VAL A 129 -8.79 27.35 -2.39
CA VAL A 129 -7.36 27.55 -2.11
C VAL A 129 -6.70 28.49 -3.14
N GLY A 130 -7.47 29.07 -4.07
CA GLY A 130 -7.01 30.06 -5.03
C GLY A 130 -6.36 29.48 -6.29
N GLN A 131 -6.62 28.22 -6.62
CA GLN A 131 -6.13 27.62 -7.87
C GLN A 131 -6.89 28.15 -9.08
N GLU A 132 -6.21 28.24 -10.22
CA GLU A 132 -6.83 28.58 -11.50
C GLU A 132 -7.89 27.54 -11.89
N GLU A 133 -9.04 27.99 -12.39
CA GLU A 133 -10.19 27.17 -12.78
C GLU A 133 -9.80 25.94 -13.59
N ILE A 134 -8.92 26.14 -14.57
CA ILE A 134 -8.57 25.11 -15.52
C ILE A 134 -7.67 24.02 -14.90
N ILE A 135 -6.74 24.42 -14.03
CA ILE A 135 -5.86 23.52 -13.27
C ILE A 135 -6.69 22.74 -12.24
N ALA A 136 -7.58 23.42 -11.52
CA ALA A 136 -8.48 22.81 -10.55
C ALA A 136 -9.41 21.77 -11.20
N ALA A 137 -9.97 22.07 -12.38
CA ALA A 137 -10.80 21.13 -13.14
C ALA A 137 -10.03 19.89 -13.60
N MET A 138 -8.81 20.06 -14.12
CA MET A 138 -7.97 18.95 -14.58
C MET A 138 -7.53 18.06 -13.41
N ALA A 139 -7.05 18.66 -12.32
CA ALA A 139 -6.65 17.93 -11.11
C ALA A 139 -7.81 17.13 -10.51
N ALA A 140 -9.01 17.72 -10.46
CA ALA A 140 -10.19 17.04 -9.93
C ALA A 140 -10.62 15.84 -10.78
N LYS A 141 -10.56 15.95 -12.11
CA LYS A 141 -10.81 14.81 -13.01
C LYS A 141 -9.79 13.70 -12.79
N TYR A 142 -8.52 14.06 -12.69
CA TYR A 142 -7.44 13.11 -12.42
C TYR A 142 -7.67 12.34 -11.11
N LEU A 143 -7.99 13.03 -10.01
CA LEU A 143 -8.28 12.42 -8.71
C LEU A 143 -9.45 11.44 -8.75
N ARG A 144 -10.55 11.79 -9.43
CA ARG A 144 -11.73 10.92 -9.55
C ARG A 144 -11.39 9.61 -10.29
N ILE A 145 -10.55 9.68 -11.32
CA ILE A 145 -10.07 8.49 -12.04
C ILE A 145 -9.09 7.68 -11.19
N LEU A 146 -8.27 8.34 -10.36
CA LEU A 146 -7.30 7.68 -9.49
C LEU A 146 -7.94 6.94 -8.29
N PHE A 147 -9.14 7.36 -7.87
CA PHE A 147 -9.78 6.87 -6.65
C PHE A 147 -9.97 5.34 -6.58
N PRO A 148 -10.44 4.63 -7.63
CA PRO A 148 -10.50 3.17 -7.60
C PRO A 148 -9.13 2.52 -7.40
N GLY A 149 -8.08 3.11 -7.98
CA GLY A 149 -6.69 2.71 -7.77
C GLY A 149 -6.24 2.84 -6.32
N LEU A 150 -6.67 3.91 -5.63
CA LEU A 150 -6.39 4.13 -4.21
C LEU A 150 -7.03 3.02 -3.34
N CYS A 151 -8.25 2.60 -3.65
CA CYS A 151 -8.91 1.49 -2.96
C CYS A 151 -8.12 0.17 -3.11
N CYS A 152 -7.60 -0.10 -4.32
CA CYS A 152 -6.77 -1.28 -4.57
C CYS A 152 -5.43 -1.21 -3.83
N PHE A 153 -4.84 -0.01 -3.79
CA PHE A 153 -3.62 0.25 -3.03
C PHE A 153 -3.83 0.00 -1.53
N MET A 154 -4.97 0.39 -0.96
CA MET A 154 -5.32 0.17 0.45
C MET A 154 -5.26 -1.30 0.84
N VAL A 155 -5.94 -2.15 0.08
CA VAL A 155 -5.94 -3.61 0.32
C VAL A 155 -4.52 -4.16 0.24
N THR A 156 -3.77 -3.72 -0.78
CA THR A 156 -2.40 -4.16 -0.99
C THR A 156 -1.48 -3.77 0.18
N GLN A 157 -1.55 -2.53 0.66
CA GLN A 157 -0.73 -2.06 1.77
C GLN A 157 -1.02 -2.77 3.08
N CYS A 158 -2.31 -2.97 3.41
CA CYS A 158 -2.70 -3.67 4.63
C CYS A 158 -2.16 -5.10 4.63
N LEU A 159 -2.30 -5.82 3.51
CA LEU A 159 -1.78 -7.18 3.36
C LEU A 159 -0.26 -7.24 3.41
N GLN A 160 0.44 -6.32 2.73
CA GLN A 160 1.91 -6.32 2.70
C GLN A 160 2.51 -6.09 4.09
N LEU A 161 2.00 -5.13 4.86
CA LEU A 161 2.52 -4.88 6.21
C LEU A 161 2.12 -5.97 7.20
N TRP A 162 0.94 -6.58 7.04
CA TRP A 162 0.54 -7.77 7.79
C TRP A 162 1.41 -9.00 7.49
N LEU A 163 1.79 -9.22 6.23
CA LEU A 163 2.70 -10.30 5.83
C LEU A 163 4.14 -10.03 6.29
N ALA A 164 4.61 -8.78 6.18
CA ALA A 164 5.94 -8.37 6.63
C ALA A 164 6.11 -8.57 8.14
N ALA A 165 5.06 -8.30 8.93
CA ALA A 165 5.03 -8.58 10.37
C ALA A 165 5.27 -10.07 10.70
N GLN A 166 4.97 -10.97 9.76
CA GLN A 166 5.16 -12.41 9.87
C GLN A 166 6.40 -12.90 9.12
N ARG A 167 7.31 -11.99 8.75
CA ARG A 167 8.54 -12.24 7.98
C ARG A 167 8.33 -12.73 6.55
N VAL A 168 7.12 -12.59 5.99
CA VAL A 168 6.82 -12.94 4.58
C VAL A 168 6.99 -11.71 3.68
N THR A 169 8.23 -11.29 3.47
CA THR A 169 8.55 -10.03 2.75
C THR A 169 8.72 -10.23 1.23
N GLY A 170 8.94 -11.45 0.76
CA GLY A 170 9.14 -11.75 -0.67
C GLY A 170 7.94 -11.40 -1.56
N ILE A 171 6.72 -11.38 -0.99
CA ILE A 171 5.50 -10.97 -1.72
C ILE A 171 5.59 -9.51 -2.15
N GLN A 172 6.12 -8.63 -1.29
CA GLN A 172 6.29 -7.21 -1.58
C GLN A 172 7.19 -6.97 -2.79
N ALA A 173 8.38 -7.60 -2.82
CA ALA A 173 9.30 -7.51 -3.95
C ALA A 173 8.65 -8.01 -5.25
N SER A 174 8.02 -9.18 -5.23
CA SER A 174 7.37 -9.74 -6.42
C SER A 174 6.25 -8.85 -6.98
N SER A 175 5.48 -8.22 -6.09
CA SER A 175 4.41 -7.30 -6.49
C SER A 175 4.96 -5.97 -7.05
N GLY A 176 6.09 -5.48 -6.52
CA GLY A 176 6.78 -4.30 -7.04
C GLY A 176 7.34 -4.55 -8.44
N ALA A 177 7.96 -5.72 -8.66
CA ALA A 177 8.44 -6.13 -9.97
C ALA A 177 7.29 -6.25 -10.99
N LEU A 178 6.16 -6.87 -10.61
CA LEU A 178 4.98 -6.94 -11.46
C LEU A 178 4.47 -5.54 -11.84
N LEU A 179 4.36 -4.64 -10.86
CA LEU A 179 3.92 -3.27 -11.08
C LEU A 179 4.85 -2.56 -12.05
N ALA A 180 6.17 -2.62 -11.85
CA ALA A 180 7.14 -1.99 -12.74
C ALA A 180 7.06 -2.52 -14.18
N LEU A 181 6.96 -3.84 -14.36
CA LEU A 181 6.91 -4.48 -15.68
C LEU A 181 5.64 -4.11 -16.46
N VAL A 182 4.49 -4.06 -15.80
CA VAL A 182 3.20 -3.81 -16.47
C VAL A 182 2.92 -2.31 -16.62
N HIS A 183 3.24 -1.52 -15.59
CA HIS A 183 2.87 -0.11 -15.56
C HIS A 183 3.62 0.72 -16.58
N LEU A 184 4.91 0.47 -16.80
CA LEU A 184 5.72 1.25 -17.74
C LEU A 184 5.14 1.28 -19.16
N PRO A 185 4.91 0.14 -19.84
CA PRO A 185 4.35 0.15 -21.20
C PRO A 185 2.90 0.66 -21.21
N LEU A 186 2.11 0.30 -20.20
CA LEU A 186 0.70 0.72 -20.11
C LEU A 186 0.57 2.23 -19.94
N CYS A 187 1.39 2.83 -19.07
CA CYS A 187 1.38 4.27 -18.83
C CYS A 187 1.85 5.03 -20.06
N TRP A 188 2.88 4.56 -20.75
CA TRP A 188 3.33 5.18 -22.00
C TRP A 188 2.20 5.19 -23.05
N TYR A 189 1.59 4.04 -23.30
CA TYR A 189 0.50 3.91 -24.27
C TYR A 189 -0.72 4.78 -23.92
N LEU A 190 -1.15 4.76 -22.66
CA LEU A 190 -2.34 5.52 -22.25
C LEU A 190 -2.09 7.03 -22.21
N VAL A 191 -0.87 7.47 -21.88
CA VAL A 191 -0.53 8.90 -21.93
C VAL A 191 -0.52 9.42 -23.37
N ASP A 192 0.00 8.64 -24.32
CA ASP A 192 0.02 9.01 -25.74
C ASP A 192 -1.39 9.18 -26.33
N HIS A 193 -2.32 8.29 -25.97
CA HIS A 193 -3.68 8.30 -26.52
C HIS A 193 -4.73 9.07 -25.72
N LEU A 194 -4.59 9.14 -24.38
CA LEU A 194 -5.59 9.73 -23.48
C LEU A 194 -5.06 10.95 -22.72
N GLY A 195 -3.83 11.39 -23.02
CA GLY A 195 -3.18 12.52 -22.37
C GLY A 195 -2.95 12.29 -20.88
N TYR A 196 -3.04 13.36 -20.08
CA TYR A 196 -2.72 13.32 -18.65
C TYR A 196 -3.61 12.35 -17.85
N LEU A 197 -4.85 12.11 -18.28
CA LEU A 197 -5.74 11.14 -17.65
C LEU A 197 -5.25 9.71 -17.83
N GLY A 198 -4.51 9.43 -18.92
CA GLY A 198 -3.88 8.14 -19.17
C GLY A 198 -2.98 7.69 -18.03
N ALA A 199 -2.26 8.61 -17.39
CA ALA A 199 -1.44 8.30 -16.21
C ALA A 199 -2.28 7.86 -15.00
N ALA A 200 -3.44 8.49 -14.73
CA ALA A 200 -4.33 8.08 -13.64
C ALA A 200 -4.94 6.69 -13.89
N ILE A 201 -5.31 6.40 -15.15
CA ILE A 201 -5.86 5.10 -15.56
C ILE A 201 -4.79 4.02 -15.41
N ALA A 202 -3.57 4.28 -15.91
CA ALA A 202 -2.45 3.35 -15.81
C ALA A 202 -2.14 3.00 -14.34
N THR A 203 -2.06 4.01 -13.47
CA THR A 203 -1.83 3.82 -12.03
C THR A 203 -2.94 3.02 -11.38
N SER A 204 -4.20 3.28 -11.73
CA SER A 204 -5.34 2.55 -11.17
C SER A 204 -5.38 1.09 -11.63
N ALA A 205 -5.12 0.84 -12.91
CA ALA A 205 -5.02 -0.50 -13.47
C ALA A 205 -3.82 -1.27 -12.89
N GLY A 206 -2.66 -0.63 -12.74
CA GLY A 206 -1.48 -1.19 -12.11
C GLY A 206 -1.74 -1.59 -10.66
N ASN A 207 -2.38 -0.72 -9.87
CA ASN A 207 -2.76 -1.03 -8.49
C ASN A 207 -3.79 -2.16 -8.40
N PHE A 208 -4.74 -2.24 -9.33
CA PHE A 208 -5.70 -3.34 -9.41
C PHE A 208 -5.00 -4.68 -9.66
N LEU A 209 -4.11 -4.76 -10.66
CA LEU A 209 -3.32 -5.96 -10.93
C LEU A 209 -2.40 -6.33 -9.76
N ARG A 210 -1.77 -5.33 -9.13
CA ARG A 210 -0.94 -5.51 -7.93
C ARG A 210 -1.74 -6.11 -6.78
N MET A 211 -2.97 -5.64 -6.56
CA MET A 211 -3.88 -6.16 -5.54
C MET A 211 -4.22 -7.63 -5.82
N LEU A 212 -4.59 -7.99 -7.05
CA LEU A 212 -4.89 -9.38 -7.41
C LEU A 212 -3.69 -10.31 -7.17
N TRP A 213 -2.48 -9.86 -7.54
CA TRP A 213 -1.26 -10.62 -7.30
C TRP A 213 -0.98 -10.85 -5.82
N VAL A 214 -1.10 -9.80 -5.00
CA VAL A 214 -0.87 -9.89 -3.55
C VAL A 214 -1.93 -10.77 -2.88
N ILE A 215 -3.20 -10.66 -3.26
CA ILE A 215 -4.26 -11.55 -2.75
C ILE A 215 -3.95 -13.01 -3.11
N PHE A 216 -3.63 -13.29 -4.37
CA PHE A 216 -3.27 -14.65 -4.82
C PHE A 216 -2.09 -15.23 -4.02
N LYS A 217 -1.01 -14.47 -3.88
CA LYS A 217 0.17 -14.88 -3.10
C LYS A 217 -0.14 -15.04 -1.62
N THR A 218 -0.98 -14.18 -1.05
CA THR A 218 -1.43 -14.26 0.35
C THR A 218 -2.20 -15.56 0.57
N CYS A 219 -3.20 -15.86 -0.27
CA CYS A 219 -3.96 -17.12 -0.18
C CYS A 219 -3.07 -18.36 -0.26
N ARG A 220 -1.96 -18.29 -1.03
CA ARG A 220 -0.98 -19.38 -1.06
C ARG A 220 -0.16 -19.46 0.24
N ALA A 221 0.31 -18.32 0.74
CA ALA A 221 1.10 -18.24 1.97
C ALA A 221 0.29 -18.63 3.22
N LEU A 222 -1.03 -18.43 3.21
CA LEU A 222 -1.93 -18.86 4.30
C LEU A 222 -1.90 -20.37 4.54
N ARG A 223 -1.53 -21.19 3.54
CA ARG A 223 -1.32 -22.64 3.73
C ARG A 223 -0.13 -22.95 4.64
N ASP A 224 0.88 -22.09 4.62
CA ASP A 224 2.08 -22.24 5.45
C ASP A 224 1.95 -21.50 6.80
N LEU A 225 0.97 -20.59 6.90
CA LEU A 225 0.67 -19.76 8.07
C LEU A 225 -0.60 -20.23 8.81
N GLU A 226 -0.74 -21.54 9.02
CA GLU A 226 -1.99 -22.23 9.39
C GLU A 226 -2.71 -21.65 10.64
N ASN A 227 -1.99 -20.93 11.51
CA ASN A 227 -2.56 -20.30 12.72
C ASN A 227 -2.79 -18.79 12.63
N SER A 228 -2.22 -18.09 11.64
CA SER A 228 -2.22 -16.62 11.58
C SER A 228 -3.50 -16.00 11.04
N TRP A 229 -4.31 -16.77 10.29
CA TRP A 229 -5.60 -16.32 9.79
C TRP A 229 -6.73 -17.24 10.25
N GLN A 230 -7.57 -16.74 11.15
CA GLN A 230 -8.68 -17.51 11.74
C GLN A 230 -10.05 -17.20 11.11
N GLY A 231 -10.06 -16.52 9.96
CA GLY A 231 -11.28 -16.09 9.28
C GLY A 231 -11.87 -14.79 9.82
N LEU A 232 -12.99 -14.37 9.23
CA LEU A 232 -13.70 -13.15 9.62
C LEU A 232 -14.38 -13.31 10.98
N SER A 233 -14.19 -12.34 11.87
CA SER A 233 -14.73 -12.38 13.23
C SER A 233 -15.48 -11.10 13.58
N LYS A 234 -16.66 -11.25 14.21
CA LYS A 234 -17.41 -10.12 14.78
C LYS A 234 -16.66 -9.42 15.92
N LEU A 235 -15.66 -10.08 16.49
CA LEU A 235 -14.78 -9.49 17.51
C LEU A 235 -13.97 -8.32 16.94
N ALA A 236 -13.75 -8.26 15.62
CA ALA A 236 -13.12 -7.11 14.98
C ALA A 236 -13.94 -5.81 15.15
N LEU A 237 -15.26 -5.91 15.36
CA LEU A 237 -16.16 -4.77 15.58
C LEU A 237 -16.27 -4.36 17.06
N ARG A 238 -15.74 -5.18 17.96
CA ARG A 238 -15.70 -4.93 19.41
C ARG A 238 -14.26 -4.52 19.74
N GLY A 239 -13.99 -3.23 19.59
CA GLY A 239 -12.77 -2.58 20.07
C GLY A 239 -12.92 -2.23 21.54
#